data_AF-A0A415CFS1-F1
#
_entry.id   AF-A0A415CFS1-F1
#
_cell.length_a   1.000
_cell.length_b   1.000
_cell.length_c   1.000
_cell.angle_alpha   90.00
_cell.angle_beta   90.00
_cell.angle_gamma   90.00
#
_symmetry.space_group_name_H-M   'P 1'
#
loop_
_entity.id
_entity.type
_entity.pdbx_description
1 polymer ?
#
loop_
_entity_poly.entity_id
_entity_poly.type
_entity_poly.pdbx_seq_one_letter_code
_entity_poly.pdbx_strand_id
1 'polypeptide(L)'
;MYDQSRQPTVDLVAETKLKVDVPELVLATIEARKSDENARISGTPIDADCFVWGPFEGRQMIAVRSTLKQRGLLQKAEISDRFLPDRWIVYLGPYSNDIAVRAFVKQFRQQGYKNVRPILSGALSYGVEIETFESKEQAQAWINDKKAPDVKGLRVTNRLGEPSDKVDLVFRNLTEDQRQALFAIWKRWQGTEIQNCSFYQK
;
A
#
# COMPACT_ATOMS: atom_id res chain seq x y z
N MET A 1 14.13 26.27 53.50
CA MET A 1 14.53 25.08 52.72
C MET A 1 13.25 24.47 52.20
N TYR A 2 12.89 24.56 50.92
CA TYR A 2 13.60 24.03 49.76
C TYR A 2 13.59 24.99 48.55
N ASP A 3 14.70 24.97 47.84
CA ASP A 3 15.00 25.68 46.59
C ASP A 3 14.20 25.08 45.42
N GLN A 4 13.46 25.91 44.69
CA GLN A 4 12.61 25.54 43.54
C GLN A 4 13.32 25.64 42.18
N SER A 5 14.64 25.84 42.14
CA SER A 5 15.36 26.00 40.88
C SER A 5 16.12 24.74 40.46
N ARG A 6 15.43 23.81 39.77
CA ARG A 6 15.97 22.85 38.77
C ARG A 6 14.89 21.85 38.33
N GLN A 7 14.13 22.21 37.30
CA GLN A 7 13.56 21.24 36.38
C GLN A 7 14.19 21.50 35.00
N PRO A 8 14.73 20.48 34.31
CA PRO A 8 15.21 20.66 32.95
C PRO A 8 14.00 20.86 32.04
N THR A 9 13.89 22.05 31.46
CA THR A 9 12.98 22.33 30.35
C THR A 9 13.44 21.51 29.15
N VAL A 10 12.73 20.41 28.89
CA VAL A 10 12.86 19.68 27.63
C VAL A 10 12.14 20.53 26.59
N ASP A 11 12.91 21.19 25.72
CA ASP A 11 12.43 21.82 24.49
C ASP A 11 11.86 20.75 23.55
N LEU A 12 10.62 20.36 23.81
CA LEU A 12 9.74 19.74 22.85
C LEU A 12 9.02 20.88 22.15
N VAL A 13 9.37 21.11 20.89
CA VAL A 13 8.50 21.42 19.74
C VAL A 13 9.36 22.16 18.69
N ALA A 14 10.24 21.43 18.03
CA ALA A 14 10.60 21.76 16.66
C ALA A 14 9.46 21.24 15.76
N GLU A 15 8.37 21.99 15.71
CA GLU A 15 7.31 21.79 14.72
C GLU A 15 7.88 22.20 13.35
N THR A 16 8.49 21.24 12.66
CA THR A 16 8.79 21.37 11.24
C THR A 16 7.46 21.41 10.50
N LYS A 17 6.97 22.63 10.24
CA LYS A 17 5.82 22.90 9.37
C LYS A 17 6.16 22.46 7.95
N LEU A 18 5.95 21.18 7.64
CA LEU A 18 5.86 20.72 6.26
C LEU A 18 4.47 21.13 5.74
N LYS A 19 4.34 22.38 5.31
CA LYS A 19 3.20 22.82 4.51
C LYS A 19 3.39 22.24 3.11
N VAL A 20 2.86 21.05 2.88
CA VAL A 20 2.76 20.50 1.54
C VAL A 20 1.42 20.98 0.98
N ASP A 21 1.46 21.92 0.04
CA ASP A 21 0.27 22.39 -0.64
C ASP A 21 -0.19 21.28 -1.59
N VAL A 22 -1.24 20.55 -1.20
CA VAL A 22 -1.85 19.45 -1.97
C VAL A 22 -2.12 19.81 -3.44
N PRO A 23 -2.48 21.06 -3.82
CA PRO A 23 -2.64 21.45 -5.22
C PRO A 23 -1.34 21.35 -6.04
N GLU A 24 -0.19 21.64 -5.43
CA GLU A 24 1.12 21.59 -6.08
C GLU A 24 1.53 20.15 -6.39
N LEU A 25 1.24 19.21 -5.48
CA LEU A 25 1.45 17.78 -5.73
C LEU A 25 0.57 17.27 -6.88
N VAL A 26 -0.70 17.67 -6.93
CA VAL A 26 -1.61 17.26 -8.00
C VAL A 26 -1.13 17.79 -9.35
N LEU A 27 -0.67 19.04 -9.41
CA LEU A 27 -0.09 19.64 -10.61
C LEU A 27 1.21 18.93 -11.04
N ALA A 28 2.12 18.66 -10.09
CA ALA A 28 3.33 17.88 -10.35
C ALA A 28 3.02 16.47 -10.87
N THR A 29 1.92 15.86 -10.41
CA THR A 29 1.47 14.53 -10.85
C THR A 29 0.89 14.58 -12.27
N ILE A 30 0.16 15.65 -12.61
CA ILE A 30 -0.38 15.87 -13.96
C ILE A 30 0.75 16.15 -14.96
N GLU A 31 1.76 16.94 -14.56
CA GLU A 31 2.94 17.22 -15.38
C GLU A 31 3.79 15.97 -15.59
N ALA A 32 3.99 15.15 -14.56
CA ALA A 32 4.65 13.86 -14.69
C ALA A 32 3.92 12.93 -15.68
N ARG A 33 2.58 12.86 -15.62
CA ARG A 33 1.77 12.08 -16.58
C ARG A 33 1.90 12.58 -18.03
N LYS A 34 1.95 13.89 -18.24
CA LYS A 34 2.16 14.49 -19.57
C LYS A 34 3.58 14.24 -20.09
N SER A 35 4.58 14.28 -19.21
CA SER A 35 5.96 13.93 -19.55
C SER A 35 6.09 12.46 -19.96
N ASP A 36 5.39 11.56 -19.26
CA ASP A 36 5.37 10.12 -19.58
C ASP A 36 4.68 9.83 -20.92
N GLU A 37 3.60 10.55 -21.23
CA GLU A 37 2.91 10.43 -22.52
C GLU A 37 3.79 10.96 -23.67
N ASN A 38 4.53 12.05 -23.44
CA ASN A 38 5.53 12.55 -24.38
C ASN A 38 6.71 11.58 -24.57
N ALA A 39 7.19 10.94 -23.50
CA ALA A 39 8.28 9.95 -23.55
C ALA A 39 7.88 8.68 -24.34
N ARG A 40 6.61 8.26 -24.25
CA ARG A 40 6.04 7.16 -25.05
C ARG A 40 5.99 7.51 -26.54
N ILE A 41 5.74 8.77 -26.89
CA ILE A 41 5.65 9.25 -28.28
C ILE A 41 7.05 9.54 -28.86
N SER A 42 8.02 9.93 -28.03
CA SER A 42 9.38 10.33 -28.47
C SER A 42 10.39 9.17 -28.59
N GLY A 43 10.01 7.94 -28.25
CA GLY A 43 10.91 6.77 -28.33
C GLY A 43 12.10 6.86 -27.35
N THR A 44 11.96 7.63 -26.27
CA THR A 44 12.98 7.75 -25.24
C THR A 44 13.02 6.45 -24.43
N PRO A 45 14.20 5.86 -24.15
CA PRO A 45 14.25 4.54 -23.54
C PRO A 45 13.52 4.53 -22.19
N ILE A 46 12.48 3.71 -22.13
CA ILE A 46 11.93 3.17 -20.88
C ILE A 46 13.12 2.65 -20.07
N ASP A 47 13.23 3.07 -18.81
CA ASP A 47 14.36 2.85 -17.90
C ASP A 47 14.82 1.37 -17.88
N ALA A 48 15.71 1.01 -18.82
CA ALA A 48 16.09 -0.38 -19.12
C ALA A 48 16.93 -1.01 -18.00
N ASP A 49 17.35 -0.19 -17.03
CA ASP A 49 18.22 -0.55 -15.91
C ASP A 49 17.47 -0.60 -14.57
N CYS A 50 16.15 -0.73 -14.60
CA CYS A 50 15.32 -0.82 -13.41
C CYS A 50 14.59 -2.17 -13.30
N PHE A 51 14.80 -2.87 -12.18
CA PHE A 51 14.19 -4.18 -11.88
C PHE A 51 13.44 -4.14 -10.55
N VAL A 52 12.23 -4.69 -10.54
CA VAL A 52 11.42 -4.89 -9.33
C VAL A 52 11.30 -6.38 -9.08
N TRP A 53 11.72 -6.82 -7.90
CA TRP A 53 11.67 -8.22 -7.48
C TRP A 53 10.80 -8.39 -6.23
N GLY A 54 9.81 -9.26 -6.32
CA GLY A 54 8.91 -9.58 -5.20
C GLY A 54 7.69 -10.38 -5.66
N PRO A 55 6.63 -10.48 -4.86
CA PRO A 55 6.50 -9.89 -3.53
C PRO A 55 7.22 -10.70 -2.45
N PHE A 56 7.68 -10.04 -1.40
CA PHE A 56 8.24 -10.67 -0.20
C PHE A 56 7.40 -10.40 1.03
N GLU A 57 7.14 -11.46 1.80
CA GLU A 57 6.63 -11.35 3.16
C GLU A 57 7.77 -11.07 4.16
N GLY A 58 7.45 -10.49 5.31
CA GLY A 58 8.44 -10.06 6.31
C GLY A 58 9.43 -11.16 6.75
N ARG A 59 9.03 -12.43 6.79
CA ARG A 59 9.94 -13.56 7.10
C ARG A 59 10.92 -13.86 5.95
N GLN A 60 10.43 -13.83 4.70
CA GLN A 60 11.26 -14.05 3.51
C GLN A 60 12.33 -12.96 3.36
N MET A 61 12.00 -11.74 3.81
CA MET A 61 12.91 -10.59 3.78
C MET A 61 14.21 -10.80 4.56
N ILE A 62 14.21 -11.64 5.61
CA ILE A 62 15.44 -11.94 6.37
C ILE A 62 16.43 -12.74 5.50
N ALA A 63 15.94 -13.79 4.85
CA ALA A 63 16.75 -14.68 4.03
C ALA A 63 17.21 -14.00 2.72
N VAL A 64 16.35 -13.19 2.09
CA VAL A 64 16.72 -12.47 0.85
C VAL A 64 17.79 -11.42 1.12
N ARG A 65 17.68 -10.66 2.22
CA ARG A 65 18.69 -9.66 2.62
C ARG A 65 20.06 -10.28 2.85
N SER A 66 20.12 -11.43 3.50
CA SER A 66 21.38 -12.17 3.71
C SER A 66 22.02 -12.57 2.37
N THR A 67 21.21 -13.10 1.45
CA THR A 67 21.68 -13.54 0.12
C THR A 67 22.17 -12.36 -0.72
N LEU A 68 21.43 -11.24 -0.72
CA LEU A 68 21.83 -10.01 -1.40
C LEU A 68 23.11 -9.42 -0.81
N LYS A 69 23.30 -9.50 0.52
CA LYS A 69 24.51 -9.02 1.19
C LYS A 69 25.74 -9.81 0.74
N GLN A 70 25.65 -11.15 0.68
CA GLN A 70 26.74 -12.02 0.23
C GLN A 70 27.16 -11.75 -1.22
N ARG A 71 26.24 -11.24 -2.05
CA ARG A 71 26.47 -10.92 -3.46
C ARG A 71 26.74 -9.43 -3.71
N GLY A 72 26.88 -8.62 -2.67
CA GLY A 72 27.15 -7.18 -2.79
C GLY A 72 25.99 -6.36 -3.37
N LEU A 73 24.78 -6.92 -3.43
CA LEU A 73 23.61 -6.28 -4.04
C LEU A 73 22.69 -5.59 -3.03
N LEU A 74 22.85 -5.86 -1.73
CA LEU A 74 21.94 -5.33 -0.71
C LEU A 74 21.86 -3.80 -0.71
N GLN A 75 22.99 -3.11 -0.92
CA GLN A 75 23.03 -1.64 -0.95
C GLN A 75 22.36 -1.03 -2.19
N LYS A 76 22.06 -1.86 -3.20
CA LYS A 76 21.35 -1.45 -4.43
C LYS A 76 19.85 -1.73 -4.36
N ALA A 77 19.38 -2.38 -3.29
CA ALA A 77 17.98 -2.73 -3.11
C ALA A 77 17.26 -1.64 -2.31
N GLU A 78 16.32 -0.96 -2.95
CA GLU A 78 15.34 -0.11 -2.30
C GLU A 78 14.10 -0.96 -1.94
N ILE A 79 13.59 -0.80 -0.73
CA ILE A 79 12.37 -1.50 -0.30
C ILE A 79 11.18 -0.61 -0.63
N SER A 80 10.27 -1.13 -1.46
CA SER A 80 9.01 -0.47 -1.77
C SER A 80 7.86 -1.26 -1.19
N ASP A 81 7.00 -0.61 -0.41
CA ASP A 81 5.75 -1.21 0.04
C ASP A 81 4.86 -1.54 -1.14
N ARG A 82 4.28 -2.75 -1.13
CA ARG A 82 3.26 -3.15 -2.08
C ARG A 82 1.89 -2.83 -1.52
N PHE A 83 1.14 -2.02 -2.24
CA PHE A 83 -0.25 -1.72 -1.91
C PHE A 83 -1.18 -2.67 -2.66
N LEU A 84 -2.29 -3.03 -2.03
CA LEU A 84 -3.40 -3.69 -2.71
C LEU A 84 -3.97 -2.74 -3.77
N PRO A 85 -4.64 -3.24 -4.82
CA PRO A 85 -5.32 -2.35 -5.75
C PRO A 85 -6.43 -1.57 -5.03
N ASP A 86 -6.67 -0.36 -5.52
CA ASP A 86 -7.87 0.40 -5.19
C ASP A 86 -9.10 -0.45 -5.46
N ARG A 87 -10.04 -0.43 -4.52
CA ARG A 87 -11.30 -1.18 -4.65
C ARG A 87 -12.47 -0.39 -4.13
N TRP A 88 -13.61 -0.55 -4.76
CA TRP A 88 -14.86 -0.02 -4.24
C TRP A 88 -15.39 -0.97 -3.18
N ILE A 89 -15.73 -0.45 -2.02
CA ILE A 89 -16.27 -1.26 -0.93
C ILE A 89 -17.67 -0.79 -0.57
N VAL A 90 -18.49 -1.74 -0.16
CA VAL A 90 -19.69 -1.46 0.62
C VAL A 90 -19.34 -1.66 2.08
N TYR A 91 -19.54 -0.64 2.90
CA TYR A 91 -19.22 -0.72 4.33
C TYR A 91 -20.32 -0.13 5.21
N LEU A 92 -20.28 -0.52 6.49
CA LEU A 92 -21.17 -0.03 7.54
C LEU A 92 -20.33 0.59 8.67
N GLY A 93 -20.68 1.80 9.11
CA GLY A 93 -19.95 2.55 10.13
C GLY A 93 -20.00 4.08 9.88
N PRO A 94 -19.21 4.88 10.61
CA PRO A 94 -18.21 4.46 11.59
C PRO A 94 -18.83 4.01 12.93
N TYR A 95 -18.09 3.18 13.67
CA TYR A 95 -18.40 2.72 15.03
C TYR A 95 -17.45 3.36 16.04
N SER A 96 -17.80 3.28 17.33
CA SER A 96 -17.05 3.93 18.41
C SER A 96 -15.80 3.17 18.87
N ASN A 97 -15.69 1.86 18.62
CA ASN A 97 -14.56 1.04 19.01
C ASN A 97 -14.45 -0.25 18.18
N ASP A 98 -13.31 -0.93 18.31
CA ASP A 98 -13.02 -2.18 17.58
C ASP A 98 -13.84 -3.38 18.08
N ILE A 99 -14.22 -3.41 19.36
CA ILE A 99 -15.07 -4.47 19.94
C ILE A 99 -16.41 -4.54 19.20
N ALA A 100 -17.07 -3.40 18.98
CA ALA A 100 -18.32 -3.30 18.25
C ALA A 100 -18.16 -3.80 16.80
N VAL A 101 -17.11 -3.36 16.11
CA VAL A 101 -16.81 -3.81 14.74
C VAL A 101 -16.67 -5.33 14.67
N ARG A 102 -15.86 -5.93 15.55
CA ARG A 102 -15.62 -7.38 15.57
C ARG A 102 -16.91 -8.16 15.86
N ALA A 103 -17.78 -7.64 16.73
CA ALA A 103 -19.09 -8.23 17.00
C ALA A 103 -19.99 -8.23 15.76
N PHE A 104 -20.08 -7.10 15.04
CA PHE A 104 -20.85 -7.02 13.79
C PHE A 104 -20.30 -7.94 12.71
N VAL A 105 -18.97 -8.00 12.52
CA VAL A 105 -18.35 -8.95 11.57
C VAL A 105 -18.78 -10.38 11.89
N LYS A 106 -18.75 -10.78 13.16
CA LYS A 106 -19.18 -12.12 13.58
C LYS A 106 -20.66 -12.36 13.25
N GLN A 107 -21.52 -11.38 13.52
CA GLN A 107 -22.95 -11.47 13.23
C GLN A 107 -23.23 -11.60 11.72
N PHE A 108 -22.62 -10.76 10.87
CA PHE A 108 -22.80 -10.85 9.41
C PHE A 108 -22.32 -12.20 8.86
N ARG A 109 -21.20 -12.74 9.37
CA ARG A 109 -20.73 -14.07 8.97
C ARG A 109 -21.70 -15.18 9.35
N GLN A 110 -22.34 -15.08 10.51
CA GLN A 110 -23.39 -16.03 10.94
C GLN A 110 -24.64 -15.95 10.04
N GLN A 111 -24.92 -14.78 9.45
CA GLN A 111 -26.01 -14.58 8.49
C GLN A 111 -25.64 -15.02 7.06
N GLY A 112 -24.43 -15.53 6.83
CA GLY A 112 -23.99 -16.06 5.53
C GLY A 112 -23.10 -15.11 4.71
N TYR A 113 -22.82 -13.90 5.19
CA TYR A 113 -21.92 -12.96 4.53
C TYR A 113 -20.45 -13.29 4.83
N LYS A 114 -19.85 -14.16 3.99
CA LYS A 114 -18.53 -14.75 4.25
C LYS A 114 -17.36 -13.77 4.05
N ASN A 115 -17.52 -12.79 3.16
CA ASN A 115 -16.44 -11.87 2.78
C ASN A 115 -16.25 -10.69 3.73
N VAL A 116 -17.09 -10.58 4.77
CA VAL A 116 -17.10 -9.44 5.68
C VAL A 116 -15.79 -9.35 6.47
N ARG A 117 -15.21 -8.14 6.52
CA ARG A 117 -13.94 -7.82 7.17
C ARG A 117 -14.06 -6.62 8.11
N PRO A 118 -13.34 -6.62 9.24
CA PRO A 118 -13.29 -5.44 10.09
C PRO A 118 -12.36 -4.38 9.49
N ILE A 119 -12.80 -3.11 9.54
CA ILE A 119 -11.97 -1.93 9.32
C ILE A 119 -11.58 -1.43 10.71
N LEU A 120 -10.29 -1.53 11.05
CA LEU A 120 -9.80 -1.26 12.41
C LEU A 120 -8.91 -0.02 12.50
N SER A 121 -8.54 0.56 11.37
CA SER A 121 -7.63 1.69 11.25
C SER A 121 -7.82 2.37 9.89
N GLY A 122 -7.21 3.55 9.73
CA GLY A 122 -7.26 4.33 8.49
C GLY A 122 -8.39 5.37 8.47
N ALA A 123 -8.49 6.09 7.36
CA ALA A 123 -9.38 7.24 7.20
C ALA A 123 -10.89 6.89 7.32
N LEU A 124 -11.25 5.63 7.09
CA LEU A 124 -12.63 5.14 7.20
C LEU A 124 -13.09 4.90 8.64
N SER A 125 -12.21 5.11 9.63
CA SER A 125 -12.47 4.84 11.05
C SER A 125 -12.85 3.37 11.31
N TYR A 126 -13.30 3.05 12.54
CA TYR A 126 -13.80 1.71 12.85
C TYR A 126 -15.06 1.41 12.03
N GLY A 127 -15.03 0.38 11.20
CA GLY A 127 -16.11 0.06 10.26
C GLY A 127 -16.17 -1.42 9.91
N VAL A 128 -17.21 -1.83 9.18
CA VAL A 128 -17.37 -3.20 8.70
C VAL A 128 -17.43 -3.17 7.17
N GLU A 129 -16.39 -3.68 6.51
CA GLU A 129 -16.38 -3.93 5.06
C GLU A 129 -17.23 -5.16 4.79
N ILE A 130 -18.30 -5.00 4.01
CA ILE A 130 -19.28 -6.06 3.75
C ILE A 130 -18.90 -6.82 2.48
N GLU A 131 -18.61 -6.09 1.40
CA GLU A 131 -18.24 -6.65 0.09
C GLU A 131 -17.39 -5.66 -0.72
N THR A 132 -16.64 -6.19 -1.69
CA THR A 132 -15.71 -5.44 -2.54
C THR A 132 -16.03 -5.57 -4.03
N PHE A 133 -15.78 -4.50 -4.80
CA PHE A 133 -16.14 -4.37 -6.21
C PHE A 133 -15.06 -3.62 -7.00
N GLU A 134 -15.04 -3.85 -8.32
CA GLU A 134 -14.11 -3.17 -9.23
C GLU A 134 -14.56 -1.74 -9.56
N SER A 135 -15.86 -1.45 -9.50
CA SER A 135 -16.42 -0.13 -9.81
C SER A 135 -17.46 0.35 -8.79
N LYS A 136 -17.65 1.67 -8.75
CA LYS A 136 -18.66 2.32 -7.88
C LYS A 136 -20.07 1.87 -8.26
N GLU A 137 -20.33 1.73 -9.55
CA GLU A 137 -21.63 1.37 -10.12
C GLU A 137 -22.01 -0.05 -9.69
N GLN A 138 -21.06 -0.99 -9.74
CA GLN A 138 -21.27 -2.35 -9.25
C GLN A 138 -21.58 -2.38 -7.75
N ALA A 139 -20.81 -1.64 -6.95
CA ALA A 139 -21.04 -1.52 -5.51
C ALA A 139 -22.41 -0.92 -5.19
N GLN A 140 -22.81 0.13 -5.92
CA GLN A 140 -24.09 0.81 -5.70
C GLN A 140 -25.27 -0.04 -6.15
N ALA A 141 -25.14 -0.77 -7.27
CA ALA A 141 -26.13 -1.73 -7.72
C ALA A 141 -26.32 -2.86 -6.70
N TRP A 142 -25.22 -3.35 -6.11
CA TRP A 142 -25.26 -4.40 -5.11
C TRP A 142 -26.02 -3.98 -3.84
N ILE A 143 -25.85 -2.74 -3.36
CA ILE A 143 -26.63 -2.22 -2.20
C ILE A 143 -28.14 -2.28 -2.45
N ASN A 144 -28.57 -2.09 -3.70
CA ASN A 144 -29.97 -2.10 -4.08
C ASN A 144 -30.50 -3.50 -4.42
N ASP A 145 -29.64 -4.53 -4.46
CA ASP A 145 -30.01 -5.92 -4.70
C ASP A 145 -30.50 -6.59 -3.41
N LYS A 146 -31.36 -7.61 -3.53
CA LYS A 146 -31.87 -8.42 -2.42
C LYS A 146 -30.79 -9.21 -1.68
N LYS A 147 -29.58 -9.27 -2.23
CA LYS A 147 -28.42 -9.91 -1.62
C LYS A 147 -27.78 -9.03 -0.54
N ALA A 148 -27.96 -7.71 -0.59
CA ALA A 148 -27.42 -6.83 0.42
C ALA A 148 -28.08 -7.08 1.79
N PRO A 149 -27.34 -6.93 2.91
CA PRO A 149 -27.94 -7.03 4.22
C PRO A 149 -29.00 -5.95 4.43
N ASP A 150 -30.12 -6.33 5.06
CA ASP A 150 -31.19 -5.40 5.43
C ASP A 150 -30.80 -4.58 6.68
N VAL A 151 -29.88 -3.63 6.48
CA VAL A 151 -29.38 -2.72 7.50
C VAL A 151 -29.35 -1.30 6.96
N LYS A 152 -29.78 -0.34 7.79
CA LYS A 152 -29.70 1.08 7.44
C LYS A 152 -28.25 1.55 7.53
N GLY A 153 -27.83 2.37 6.58
CA GLY A 153 -26.55 3.08 6.63
C GLY A 153 -25.39 2.40 5.89
N LEU A 154 -25.65 1.44 5.01
CA LEU A 154 -24.64 0.97 4.05
C LEU A 154 -24.16 2.14 3.17
N ARG A 155 -22.85 2.22 2.96
CA ARG A 155 -22.21 3.27 2.16
C ARG A 155 -21.23 2.65 1.17
N VAL A 156 -21.17 3.25 -0.02
CA VAL A 156 -20.13 2.95 -1.02
C VAL A 156 -18.99 3.93 -0.84
N THR A 157 -17.76 3.43 -0.79
CA THR A 157 -16.57 4.29 -0.83
C THR A 157 -15.44 3.63 -1.61
N ASN A 158 -14.53 4.44 -2.13
CA ASN A 158 -13.28 3.93 -2.67
C ASN A 158 -12.34 3.68 -1.48
N ARG A 159 -11.88 2.44 -1.35
CA ARG A 159 -10.80 2.08 -0.45
C ARG A 159 -9.52 2.08 -1.28
N LEU A 160 -8.76 3.16 -1.11
CA LEU A 160 -7.43 3.28 -1.69
C LEU A 160 -6.58 2.10 -1.25
N GLY A 161 -5.66 1.69 -2.13
CA GLY A 161 -4.77 0.58 -1.92
C GLY A 161 -4.12 0.61 -0.53
N GLU A 162 -4.43 -0.40 0.28
CA GLU A 162 -3.83 -0.55 1.60
C GLU A 162 -2.50 -1.30 1.51
N PRO A 163 -1.55 -1.07 2.43
CA PRO A 163 -0.36 -1.91 2.52
C PRO A 163 -0.75 -3.38 2.57
N SER A 164 -0.16 -4.19 1.68
CA SER A 164 -0.45 -5.63 1.57
C SER A 164 0.34 -6.49 2.57
N ASP A 165 1.07 -5.85 3.48
CA ASP A 165 2.12 -6.45 4.33
C ASP A 165 3.26 -7.14 3.56
N LYS A 166 3.30 -6.94 2.24
CA LYS A 166 4.33 -7.41 1.34
C LYS A 166 5.12 -6.23 0.79
N VAL A 167 6.37 -6.49 0.44
CA VAL A 167 7.28 -5.51 -0.13
C VAL A 167 7.90 -6.03 -1.41
N ASP A 168 8.30 -5.10 -2.27
CA ASP A 168 9.13 -5.34 -3.42
C ASP A 168 10.52 -4.76 -3.19
N LEU A 169 11.51 -5.37 -3.84
CA LEU A 169 12.87 -4.86 -3.92
C LEU A 169 13.08 -4.21 -5.28
N VAL A 170 13.32 -2.92 -5.28
CA VAL A 170 13.59 -2.13 -6.49
C VAL A 170 15.11 -1.97 -6.62
N PHE A 171 15.63 -2.29 -7.80
CA PHE A 171 17.03 -2.16 -8.15
C PHE A 171 17.15 -1.24 -9.36
N ARG A 172 17.99 -0.22 -9.27
CA ARG A 172 18.25 0.75 -10.36
C ARG A 172 19.73 0.79 -10.69
N ASN A 173 20.06 1.08 -11.94
CA ASN A 173 21.43 1.34 -12.40
C ASN A 173 22.39 0.20 -12.02
N LEU A 174 21.95 -1.05 -12.21
CA LEU A 174 22.79 -2.22 -12.00
C LEU A 174 23.78 -2.38 -13.15
N THR A 175 25.04 -2.70 -12.84
CA THR A 175 25.98 -3.17 -13.86
C THR A 175 25.55 -4.53 -14.41
N GLU A 176 26.09 -4.93 -15.56
CA GLU A 176 25.77 -6.24 -16.15
C GLU A 176 26.09 -7.41 -15.20
N ASP A 177 27.24 -7.38 -14.52
CA ASP A 177 27.60 -8.39 -13.51
C ASP A 177 26.62 -8.42 -12.33
N GLN A 178 26.17 -7.25 -11.87
CA GLN A 178 25.18 -7.13 -10.79
C GLN A 178 23.81 -7.66 -11.22
N ARG A 179 23.42 -7.40 -12.47
CA ARG A 179 22.19 -7.90 -13.07
C ARG A 179 22.21 -9.42 -13.19
N GLN A 180 23.31 -9.99 -13.66
CA GLN A 180 23.49 -11.45 -13.72
C GLN A 180 23.46 -12.08 -12.33
N ALA A 181 24.11 -11.46 -11.34
CA ALA A 181 24.05 -11.90 -9.96
C ALA A 181 22.61 -11.85 -9.40
N LEU A 182 21.86 -10.78 -9.67
CA LEU A 182 20.45 -10.64 -9.26
C LEU A 182 19.59 -11.76 -9.86
N PHE A 183 19.70 -12.00 -11.17
CA PHE A 183 18.94 -13.08 -11.83
C PHE A 183 19.36 -14.48 -11.37
N ALA A 184 20.64 -14.71 -11.08
CA ALA A 184 21.12 -15.97 -10.53
C ALA A 184 20.56 -16.24 -9.11
N ILE A 185 20.39 -15.18 -8.30
CA ILE A 185 19.68 -15.28 -7.02
C ILE A 185 18.21 -15.58 -7.28
N TRP A 186 17.51 -14.73 -8.04
CA TRP A 186 16.07 -14.81 -8.27
C TRP A 186 15.61 -16.19 -8.75
N LYS A 187 16.33 -16.82 -9.68
CA LYS A 187 16.03 -18.18 -10.18
C LYS A 187 15.91 -19.26 -9.10
N ARG A 188 16.46 -19.02 -7.90
CA ARG A 188 16.40 -19.93 -6.75
C ARG A 188 15.24 -19.65 -5.79
N TRP A 189 14.50 -18.56 -6.00
CA TRP A 189 13.40 -18.11 -5.15
C TRP A 189 12.05 -18.37 -5.82
N GLN A 190 11.30 -19.34 -5.29
CA GLN A 190 9.96 -19.67 -5.77
C GLN A 190 8.92 -18.68 -5.25
N GLY A 191 7.86 -18.47 -6.04
CA GLY A 191 6.74 -17.60 -5.65
C GLY A 191 7.04 -16.10 -5.72
N THR A 192 8.13 -15.71 -6.37
CA THR A 192 8.51 -14.31 -6.63
C THR A 192 8.76 -14.11 -8.12
N GLU A 193 8.52 -12.90 -8.58
CA GLU A 193 8.69 -12.47 -9.97
C GLU A 193 9.64 -11.29 -10.02
N ILE A 194 10.39 -11.19 -11.11
CA ILE A 194 11.20 -10.02 -11.42
C ILE A 194 10.69 -9.39 -12.72
N GLN A 195 10.41 -8.09 -12.67
CA GLN A 195 9.87 -7.32 -13.79
C GLN A 195 10.62 -6.01 -13.96
N ASN A 196 10.54 -5.40 -15.14
CA ASN A 196 11.07 -4.06 -15.34
C ASN A 196 10.15 -3.04 -14.64
N CYS A 197 10.73 -1.94 -14.13
CA CYS A 197 9.98 -0.88 -13.44
C CYS A 197 8.96 -0.13 -14.30
N SER A 198 8.95 -0.33 -15.62
CA SER A 198 7.89 0.18 -16.51
C SER A 198 6.48 -0.27 -16.12
N PHE A 199 6.36 -1.37 -15.36
CA PHE A 199 5.10 -1.84 -14.77
C PHE A 199 4.87 -1.34 -13.33
N TYR A 200 5.81 -0.57 -12.79
CA TYR A 200 5.87 -0.09 -11.41
C TYR A 200 5.84 1.45 -11.38
N GLN A 201 4.91 2.07 -12.10
CA GLN A 201 4.62 3.49 -11.94
C GLN A 201 3.54 3.64 -10.86
N LYS A 202 3.92 4.24 -9.72
CA LYS A 202 2.99 4.69 -8.67
C LYS A 202 2.11 5.83 -9.19
#